data_AF-A0A010SFE4-F1
#
_entry.id   AF-A0A010SFE4-F1
#
_cell.length_a   1.000
_cell.length_b   1.000
_cell.length_c   1.000
_cell.angle_alpha   90.00
_cell.angle_beta   90.00
_cell.angle_gamma   90.00
#
_symmetry.space_group_name_H-M   'P 1'
#
loop_
_entity.id
_entity.type
_entity.pdbx_description
1 polymer ?
#
loop_
_entity_poly.entity_id
_entity_poly.type
_entity_poly.pdbx_seq_one_letter_code
_entity_poly.pdbx_strand_id
1 'polypeptide(L)' 'MKHKKQKAKPLMVAEYHAEALRLAGNVSASQRHFLKVAAAHGKELEPTGLLAGIRA' A
#
# COMPACT_ATOMS: atom_id res chain seq x y z
N MET A 1 -29.50 24.17 16.64
CA MET A 1 -28.47 23.23 17.13
C MET A 1 -28.54 21.90 16.36
N LYS A 2 -27.90 21.82 15.17
CA LYS A 2 -28.02 20.68 14.24
C LYS A 2 -26.91 19.63 14.52
N HIS A 3 -26.81 19.15 15.76
CA HIS A 3 -25.69 18.29 16.19
C HIS A 3 -25.83 16.80 15.82
N LYS A 4 -26.98 16.37 15.28
CA LYS A 4 -27.21 14.95 14.97
C LYS A 4 -26.42 14.42 13.76
N LYS A 5 -26.04 15.28 12.79
CA LYS A 5 -25.33 14.83 11.57
C LYS A 5 -23.81 14.82 11.69
N GLN A 6 -23.23 15.56 12.64
CA GLN A 6 -21.77 15.59 12.83
C GLN A 6 -21.23 14.31 13.46
N LYS A 7 -22.01 13.56 14.25
CA LYS A 7 -21.57 12.30 14.87
C LYS A 7 -21.44 11.13 13.89
N ALA A 8 -22.11 11.18 12.73
CA ALA A 8 -22.08 10.10 11.75
C ALA A 8 -20.76 10.03 10.94
N LYS A 9 -20.12 11.19 10.70
CA LYS A 9 -18.88 11.24 9.91
C LYS A 9 -17.68 10.62 10.64
N PRO A 10 -17.40 10.94 11.92
CA PRO A 10 -16.32 10.31 12.67
C PRO A 10 -16.47 8.79 12.80
N LEU A 11 -17.71 8.30 12.97
CA LEU A 11 -17.99 6.87 13.01
C LEU A 11 -17.66 6.19 11.68
N MET A 12 -18.09 6.77 10.56
CA MET A 12 -17.71 6.27 9.23
C MET A 12 -16.19 6.26 9.03
N VAL A 13 -15.48 7.30 9.48
CA VAL A 13 -14.01 7.36 9.39
C VAL A 13 -13.36 6.22 10.18
N ALA A 14 -13.86 5.94 11.39
CA ALA A 14 -13.35 4.83 12.21
C ALA A 14 -13.61 3.46 11.54
N GLU A 15 -14.79 3.27 10.94
CA GLU A 15 -15.15 2.05 10.21
C GLU A 15 -14.26 1.83 8.99
N TYR A 16 -14.06 2.86 8.15
CA TYR A 16 -13.19 2.77 6.99
C TYR A 16 -11.72 2.55 7.36
N HIS A 17 -11.25 3.12 8.47
CA HIS A 17 -9.90 2.90 8.96
C HIS A 17 -9.69 1.46 9.43
N ALA A 18 -10.65 0.90 10.18
CA ALA A 18 -10.60 -0.50 10.61
C ALA A 18 -10.60 -1.47 9.42
N GLU A 19 -11.43 -1.18 8.41
CA GLU A 19 -11.49 -1.97 7.18
C GLU A 19 -10.20 -1.86 6.36
N ALA A 20 -9.63 -0.67 6.23
CA ALA A 20 -8.34 -0.46 5.57
C ALA A 20 -7.22 -1.24 6.27
N LEU A 21 -7.17 -1.24 7.60
CA LEU A 21 -6.20 -2.04 8.36
C LEU A 21 -6.39 -3.55 8.17
N ARG A 22 -7.65 -4.02 8.16
CA ARG A 22 -7.99 -5.43 7.88
C ARG A 22 -7.51 -5.86 6.49
N LEU A 23 -7.64 -4.96 5.50
CA LEU A 23 -7.23 -5.21 4.12
C LEU A 23 -5.71 -5.05 3.92
N ALA A 24 -5.07 -4.15 4.66
CA ALA A 24 -3.64 -3.83 4.53
C ALA A 24 -2.70 -5.01 4.82
N GLY A 25 -3.18 -6.05 5.52
CA GLY A 25 -2.41 -7.27 5.77
C GLY A 25 -2.41 -8.28 4.60
N ASN A 26 -3.30 -8.13 3.62
CA ASN A 26 -3.41 -9.06 2.51
C ASN A 26 -2.75 -8.47 1.26
N VAL A 27 -1.63 -9.05 0.86
CA VAL A 27 -1.00 -8.76 -0.42
C VAL A 27 -1.99 -9.09 -1.54
N SER A 28 -2.29 -8.16 -2.43
CA SER A 28 -3.15 -8.43 -3.58
C SER A 28 -2.47 -9.42 -4.54
N ALA A 29 -3.24 -10.05 -5.43
CA ALA A 29 -2.67 -10.92 -6.45
C ALA A 29 -1.63 -10.18 -7.32
N SER A 30 -1.90 -8.92 -7.67
CA SER A 30 -0.99 -8.07 -8.43
C SER A 30 0.28 -7.74 -7.63
N GLN A 31 0.16 -7.39 -6.36
CA GLN A 31 1.32 -7.12 -5.51
C GLN A 31 2.20 -8.38 -5.34
N ARG A 32 1.59 -9.56 -5.16
CA ARG A 32 2.33 -10.84 -5.14
C ARG A 32 3.06 -11.09 -6.46
N HIS A 33 2.41 -10.81 -7.58
CA HIS A 33 3.03 -10.97 -8.90
C HIS A 33 4.24 -10.05 -9.07
N PHE A 34 4.13 -8.77 -8.72
CA PHE A 34 5.26 -7.84 -8.77
C PHE A 34 6.41 -8.27 -7.86
N LEU A 35 6.12 -8.71 -6.63
CA LEU A 35 7.15 -9.22 -5.73
C LEU A 35 7.86 -10.46 -6.30
N LYS A 36 7.10 -11.37 -6.93
CA LYS A 36 7.66 -12.57 -7.57
C LYS A 36 8.56 -12.20 -8.75
N VAL A 37 8.13 -11.27 -9.60
CA VAL A 37 8.91 -10.79 -10.74
C VAL A 37 10.16 -10.06 -10.28
N ALA A 38 10.05 -9.18 -9.27
CA ALA A 38 11.18 -8.48 -8.68
C ALA A 38 12.20 -9.45 -8.05
N ALA A 39 11.74 -10.49 -7.36
CA ALA A 39 12.64 -11.52 -6.81
C ALA A 39 13.36 -12.32 -7.91
N ALA A 40 12.68 -12.62 -9.02
CA ALA A 40 13.24 -13.42 -10.11
C ALA A 40 14.20 -12.62 -11.01
N HIS A 41 13.82 -11.39 -11.37
CA HIS A 41 14.49 -10.59 -12.40
C HIS A 41 15.05 -9.26 -11.90
N GLY A 42 14.77 -8.86 -10.66
CA GLY A 42 15.13 -7.54 -10.14
C GLY A 42 16.62 -7.26 -10.28
N LYS A 43 17.47 -8.22 -9.92
CA LYS A 43 18.93 -8.09 -10.03
C LYS A 43 19.43 -7.85 -11.47
N GLU A 44 18.77 -8.44 -12.47
CA GLU A 44 19.11 -8.29 -13.89
C GLU A 44 18.56 -7.00 -14.48
N LEU A 45 17.43 -6.52 -13.94
CA LEU A 45 16.73 -5.32 -14.37
C LEU A 45 17.10 -4.07 -13.53
N GLU A 46 18.02 -4.21 -12.58
CA GLU A 46 18.53 -3.06 -11.82
C GLU A 46 19.09 -2.02 -12.79
N PRO A 47 18.72 -0.74 -12.65
CA PRO A 47 19.29 0.30 -13.47
C PRO A 47 20.79 0.36 -13.26
N THR A 48 21.55 0.44 -14.35
CA THR A 48 23.02 0.60 -14.32
C THR A 48 23.43 2.04 -14.59
N GLY A 49 24.64 2.42 -14.17
CA GLY A 49 25.22 3.73 -14.47
C GLY A 49 24.63 4.85 -13.60
N LEU A 50 24.39 6.03 -14.18
CA LEU A 50 23.91 7.21 -13.46
C LEU A 50 22.53 7.04 -12.81
N LEU A 51 21.78 6.02 -13.23
CA LEU A 51 20.47 5.66 -12.68
C LEU A 51 20.55 4.55 -11.62
N ALA A 52 21.71 3.89 -11.48
CA ALA A 52 21.98 3.02 -10.34
C ALA A 52 22.20 3.93 -9.13
N GLY A 53 21.25 3.96 -8.19
CA GLY A 53 21.42 4.73 -6.96
C GLY A 53 22.75 4.41 -6.25
N ILE A 54 23.14 5.26 -5.29
CA ILE A 54 24.36 5.03 -4.51
C ILE A 54 24.24 3.67 -3.80
N ARG A 55 25.15 2.74 -4.09
CA ARG A 55 25.23 1.47 -3.38
C ARG A 55 25.67 1.75 -1.94
N ALA A 56 24.87 1.31 -0.97
CA ALA A 56 25.22 1.31 0.45
C ALA A 56 26.21 0.18 0.77
#